data_AF-A0A3L7NT84-F1
#
_entry.id   AF-A0A3L7NT84-F1
#
_cell.length_a   1.000
_cell.length_b   1.000
_cell.length_c   1.000
_cell.angle_alpha   90.00
_cell.angle_beta   90.00
_cell.angle_gamma   90.00
#
_symmetry.space_group_name_H-M   'P 1'
#
loop_
_entity.id
_entity.type
_entity.pdbx_description
1 polymer ?
#
loop_
_entity_poly.entity_id
_entity_poly.type
_entity_poly.pdbx_seq_one_letter_code
_entity_poly.pdbx_strand_id
1 'polypeptide(L)'
;MANDPPSGPVGNADPSASPSSALLSPAERSRLLQCYQRGIQNLTANADYAIEMFAACVVGDPGNAAYLQAMLGILRKKNPPKKSGGLAALWPGGSKGGSLRKLVAAGQQRDVIKQGIDALKGNPYDAPALLAMADACGHLSFPDTRRVYLKNALDAAPADAEVNRQCAAFLAD
;
A
#
# COMPACT_ATOMS: atom_id res chain seq x y z
N MET A 1 16.29 -24.32 -23.27
CA MET A 1 15.70 -22.97 -23.18
C MET A 1 14.27 -23.14 -22.73
N ALA A 2 14.03 -23.16 -21.42
CA ALA A 2 12.68 -23.25 -20.86
C ALA A 2 12.12 -21.83 -20.79
N ASN A 3 10.97 -21.61 -21.41
CA ASN A 3 10.18 -20.39 -21.25
C ASN A 3 9.64 -20.39 -19.82
N ASP A 4 10.06 -19.43 -19.01
CA ASP A 4 9.34 -19.09 -17.80
C ASP A 4 7.94 -18.56 -18.17
N PRO A 5 6.87 -18.97 -17.48
CA PRO A 5 5.56 -18.39 -17.71
C PRO A 5 5.56 -16.91 -17.32
N PRO A 6 4.77 -16.06 -18.01
CA PRO A 6 4.63 -14.66 -17.64
C PRO A 6 4.11 -14.55 -16.21
N SER A 7 4.76 -13.70 -15.42
CA SER A 7 4.38 -13.33 -14.06
C SER A 7 2.88 -13.03 -14.01
N GLY A 8 2.14 -13.88 -13.27
CA GLY A 8 0.69 -13.82 -13.19
C GLY A 8 0.14 -12.48 -12.67
N PRO A 9 -1.18 -12.24 -12.84
CA PRO A 9 -1.80 -10.99 -12.46
C PRO A 9 -1.68 -10.74 -10.95
N VAL A 10 -1.52 -9.47 -10.62
CA VAL A 10 -1.40 -8.93 -9.26
C VAL A 10 -2.60 -9.41 -8.41
N GLY A 11 -2.36 -10.33 -7.46
CA GLY A 11 -3.20 -10.60 -6.28
C GLY A 11 -4.70 -10.83 -6.52
N ASN A 12 -5.09 -12.07 -6.85
CA ASN A 12 -6.49 -12.53 -6.93
C ASN A 12 -7.13 -12.77 -5.54
N ALA A 13 -7.00 -11.85 -4.58
CA ALA A 13 -7.73 -11.95 -3.32
C ALA A 13 -9.08 -11.23 -3.47
N ASP A 14 -10.19 -11.94 -3.27
CA ASP A 14 -11.52 -11.33 -3.21
C ASP A 14 -11.57 -10.37 -2.01
N PRO A 15 -11.76 -9.05 -2.22
CA PRO A 15 -11.82 -8.09 -1.12
C PRO A 15 -12.97 -8.37 -0.15
N SER A 16 -14.03 -9.06 -0.59
CA SER A 16 -15.18 -9.42 0.25
C SER A 16 -14.84 -10.50 1.28
N ALA A 17 -13.76 -11.26 1.06
CA ALA A 17 -13.31 -12.34 1.94
C ALA A 17 -12.37 -11.86 3.05
N SER A 18 -12.03 -10.56 3.09
CA SER A 18 -11.15 -10.03 4.14
C SER A 18 -11.79 -10.15 5.53
N PRO A 19 -11.08 -10.68 6.55
CA PRO A 19 -11.58 -10.72 7.92
C PRO A 19 -11.91 -9.33 8.47
N SER A 20 -11.16 -8.30 8.07
CA SER A 20 -11.38 -6.91 8.50
C SER A 20 -12.73 -6.36 8.04
N SER A 21 -13.23 -6.83 6.89
CA SER A 21 -14.53 -6.42 6.38
C SER A 21 -15.66 -6.84 7.32
N ALA A 22 -15.46 -7.90 8.14
CA ALA A 22 -16.43 -8.32 9.16
C ALA A 22 -16.75 -7.22 10.20
N LEU A 23 -15.84 -6.25 10.38
CA LEU A 23 -15.99 -5.13 11.32
C LEU A 23 -16.85 -3.98 10.75
N LEU A 24 -17.16 -4.01 9.46
CA LEU A 24 -17.94 -2.98 8.77
C LEU A 24 -19.42 -3.36 8.71
N SER A 25 -20.29 -2.35 8.68
CA SER A 25 -21.72 -2.54 8.39
C SER A 25 -21.93 -3.05 6.95
N PRO A 26 -23.06 -3.72 6.65
CA PRO A 26 -23.36 -4.16 5.29
C PRO A 26 -23.36 -3.00 4.26
N ALA A 27 -23.83 -1.82 4.66
CA ALA A 27 -23.84 -0.64 3.81
C ALA A 27 -22.42 -0.14 3.49
N GLU A 28 -21.52 -0.12 4.48
CA GLU A 28 -20.11 0.24 4.27
C GLU A 28 -19.42 -0.76 3.34
N ARG A 29 -19.59 -2.07 3.58
CA ARG A 29 -19.03 -3.11 2.70
C ARG A 29 -19.50 -2.96 1.26
N SER A 30 -20.82 -2.79 1.07
CA SER A 30 -21.40 -2.59 -0.26
C SER A 30 -20.82 -1.35 -0.95
N ARG A 31 -20.69 -0.23 -0.22
CA ARG A 31 -20.10 0.99 -0.75
C ARG A 31 -18.63 0.78 -1.19
N LEU A 32 -17.81 0.13 -0.37
CA LEU A 32 -16.41 -0.12 -0.70
C LEU A 32 -16.26 -1.08 -1.88
N LEU A 33 -17.09 -2.12 -1.96
CA LEU A 33 -17.12 -3.01 -3.13
C LEU A 33 -17.50 -2.27 -4.42
N GLN A 34 -18.48 -1.36 -4.36
CA GLN A 34 -18.83 -0.52 -5.51
C GLN A 34 -17.67 0.39 -5.92
N CYS A 35 -16.96 1.00 -4.96
CA CYS A 35 -15.74 1.77 -5.24
C CYS A 35 -14.69 0.89 -5.93
N TYR A 36 -14.42 -0.30 -5.39
CA TYR A 36 -13.48 -1.25 -5.98
C TYR A 36 -13.85 -1.61 -7.42
N GLN A 37 -15.11 -1.97 -7.67
CA GLN A 37 -15.60 -2.30 -9.01
C GLN A 37 -15.44 -1.13 -9.99
N ARG A 38 -15.77 0.10 -9.57
CA ARG A 38 -15.56 1.31 -10.38
C ARG A 38 -14.08 1.54 -10.66
N GLY A 39 -13.21 1.29 -9.69
CA GLY A 39 -11.76 1.34 -9.86
C GLY A 39 -11.29 0.36 -10.94
N ILE A 40 -11.72 -0.91 -10.86
CA ILE A 40 -11.39 -1.95 -11.85
C ILE A 40 -11.85 -1.54 -13.25
N GLN A 41 -13.08 -1.06 -13.40
CA GLN A 41 -13.64 -0.62 -14.69
C GLN A 41 -12.86 0.55 -15.33
N ASN A 42 -12.15 1.34 -14.53
CA ASN A 42 -11.44 2.53 -14.99
C ASN A 42 -9.91 2.39 -15.02
N LEU A 43 -9.36 1.20 -14.74
CA LEU A 43 -7.91 0.95 -14.71
C LEU A 43 -7.17 1.42 -15.97
N THR A 44 -7.80 1.32 -17.15
CA THR A 44 -7.23 1.71 -18.45
C THR A 44 -7.76 3.04 -18.95
N ALA A 45 -9.06 3.30 -18.77
CA ALA A 45 -9.72 4.49 -19.29
C ALA A 45 -9.41 5.75 -18.48
N ASN A 46 -9.30 5.64 -17.14
CA ASN A 46 -9.05 6.77 -16.26
C ASN A 46 -8.32 6.29 -14.99
N ALA A 47 -7.00 6.14 -15.10
CA ALA A 47 -6.15 5.64 -14.02
C ALA A 47 -6.21 6.52 -12.76
N ASP A 48 -6.35 7.85 -12.91
CA ASP A 48 -6.46 8.76 -11.77
C ASP A 48 -7.75 8.56 -11.00
N TYR A 49 -8.88 8.42 -11.70
CA TYR A 49 -10.13 8.06 -11.06
C TYR A 49 -10.07 6.69 -10.39
N ALA A 50 -9.44 5.70 -11.04
CA ALA A 50 -9.25 4.38 -10.45
C ALA A 50 -8.41 4.43 -9.15
N ILE A 51 -7.33 5.23 -9.12
CA ILE A 51 -6.53 5.46 -7.93
C ILE A 51 -7.38 6.04 -6.80
N GLU A 52 -8.22 7.05 -7.07
CA GLU A 52 -9.10 7.62 -6.04
C GLU A 52 -10.14 6.63 -5.52
N MET A 53 -10.68 5.79 -6.39
CA MET A 53 -11.62 4.73 -5.99
C MET A 53 -10.94 3.70 -5.08
N PHE A 54 -9.73 3.24 -5.41
CA PHE A 54 -8.99 2.31 -4.55
C PHE A 54 -8.51 2.98 -3.26
N ALA A 55 -8.11 4.24 -3.29
CA ALA A 55 -7.77 5.01 -2.09
C ALA A 55 -8.95 5.06 -1.11
N ALA A 56 -10.16 5.32 -1.60
CA ALA A 56 -11.37 5.27 -0.77
C ALA A 56 -11.60 3.88 -0.15
N CYS A 57 -11.26 2.81 -0.88
CA CYS A 57 -11.33 1.44 -0.36
C CYS A 57 -10.33 1.21 0.80
N VAL A 58 -9.07 1.62 0.63
CA VAL A 58 -8.03 1.45 1.66
C VAL A 58 -8.31 2.29 2.91
N VAL A 59 -8.85 3.52 2.76
CA VAL A 59 -9.27 4.33 3.91
C VAL A 59 -10.45 3.69 4.64
N GLY A 60 -11.41 3.14 3.89
CA GLY A 60 -12.63 2.54 4.43
C GLY A 60 -12.38 1.22 5.16
N ASP A 61 -11.50 0.38 4.63
CA ASP A 61 -11.11 -0.90 5.21
C ASP A 61 -9.57 -1.07 5.19
N PRO A 62 -8.84 -0.44 6.13
CA PRO A 62 -7.38 -0.51 6.19
C PRO A 62 -6.83 -1.92 6.47
N GLY A 63 -7.66 -2.85 6.96
CA GLY A 63 -7.27 -4.24 7.15
C GLY A 63 -7.38 -5.08 5.87
N ASN A 64 -7.87 -4.53 4.76
CA ASN A 64 -8.12 -5.24 3.53
C ASN A 64 -6.92 -5.19 2.58
N ALA A 65 -6.11 -6.24 2.61
CA ALA A 65 -4.92 -6.35 1.77
C ALA A 65 -5.24 -6.31 0.25
N ALA A 66 -6.40 -6.80 -0.19
CA ALA A 66 -6.78 -6.80 -1.60
C ALA A 66 -6.99 -5.38 -2.13
N TYR A 67 -7.65 -4.52 -1.35
CA TYR A 67 -7.80 -3.10 -1.69
C TYR A 67 -6.45 -2.39 -1.78
N LEU A 68 -5.56 -2.65 -0.82
CA LEU A 68 -4.21 -2.07 -0.84
C LEU A 68 -3.40 -2.53 -2.06
N GLN A 69 -3.42 -3.83 -2.37
CA GLN A 69 -2.71 -4.40 -3.51
C GLN A 69 -3.19 -3.79 -4.84
N ALA A 70 -4.51 -3.62 -5.01
CA ALA A 70 -5.06 -2.98 -6.19
C ALA A 70 -4.60 -1.52 -6.34
N MET A 71 -4.64 -0.74 -5.26
CA MET A 71 -4.18 0.65 -5.25
C MET A 71 -2.69 0.76 -5.60
N LEU A 72 -1.83 -0.02 -4.93
CA LEU A 72 -0.39 -0.02 -5.18
C LEU A 72 -0.06 -0.49 -6.61
N GLY A 73 -0.80 -1.48 -7.12
CA GLY A 73 -0.65 -2.00 -8.48
C GLY A 73 -0.85 -0.90 -9.54
N ILE A 74 -1.95 -0.13 -9.46
CA ILE A 74 -2.19 0.94 -10.43
C ILE A 74 -1.23 2.13 -10.23
N LEU A 75 -0.88 2.48 -8.98
CA LEU A 75 0.08 3.54 -8.71
C LEU A 75 1.46 3.23 -9.30
N ARG A 76 1.95 2.00 -9.15
CA ARG A 76 3.23 1.56 -9.72
C ARG A 76 3.20 1.42 -11.23
N LYS A 77 2.06 1.01 -11.80
CA LYS A 77 1.86 1.00 -13.26
C LYS A 77 1.94 2.41 -13.84
N LYS A 78 1.35 3.41 -13.16
CA LYS A 78 1.41 4.82 -13.56
C LYS A 78 2.79 5.44 -13.34
N ASN A 79 3.49 4.99 -12.30
CA ASN A 79 4.81 5.49 -11.92
C ASN A 79 5.82 4.34 -11.95
N PRO A 80 6.26 3.88 -13.15
CA PRO A 80 7.29 2.86 -13.24
C PRO A 80 8.59 3.38 -12.58
N PRO A 81 9.39 2.49 -11.96
CA PRO A 81 10.60 2.91 -11.30
C PRO A 81 11.56 3.53 -12.33
N LYS A 82 12.07 4.73 -12.03
CA LYS A 82 13.09 5.36 -12.89
C LYS A 82 14.38 4.56 -12.74
N LYS A 83 15.04 4.22 -13.86
CA LYS A 83 16.38 3.62 -13.83
C LYS A 83 17.32 4.57 -13.09
N SER A 84 17.84 4.15 -11.93
CA SER A 84 18.76 4.93 -11.12
C SER A 84 20.12 5.02 -11.79
N GLY A 85 20.29 5.98 -12.69
CA GLY A 85 21.61 6.50 -13.04
C GLY A 85 22.18 7.29 -11.87
N GLY A 86 23.47 7.12 -11.58
CA GLY A 86 24.17 7.66 -10.40
C GLY A 86 23.84 9.12 -10.10
N LEU A 87 23.81 9.44 -8.80
CA LEU A 87 23.49 10.73 -8.17
C LEU A 87 22.00 11.01 -7.87
N ALA A 88 21.03 10.42 -8.57
CA ALA A 88 19.61 10.60 -8.23
C ALA A 88 19.21 9.92 -6.89
N ALA A 89 19.93 8.88 -6.49
CA ALA A 89 19.77 8.22 -5.18
C ALA A 89 20.26 9.07 -3.99
N LEU A 90 20.98 10.17 -4.26
CA LEU A 90 21.48 11.09 -3.24
C LEU A 90 20.52 12.25 -2.97
N TRP A 91 19.46 12.41 -3.77
CA TRP A 91 18.42 13.40 -3.50
C TRP A 91 17.25 12.71 -2.79
N PRO A 92 17.02 12.97 -1.49
CA PRO A 92 15.80 12.54 -0.85
C PRO A 92 14.67 13.36 -1.49
N GLY A 93 14.02 12.80 -2.51
CA GLY A 93 12.71 13.29 -2.95
C GLY A 93 11.81 13.34 -1.73
N GLY A 94 11.23 14.51 -1.44
CA GLY A 94 10.62 14.87 -0.16
C GLY A 94 9.76 13.75 0.44
N SER A 95 10.36 12.93 1.29
CA SER A 95 9.70 11.78 1.91
C SER A 95 8.84 12.29 3.06
N LYS A 96 7.56 11.90 3.06
CA LYS A 96 6.62 12.28 4.12
C LYS A 96 6.71 11.35 5.35
N GLY A 97 7.64 10.40 5.38
CA GLY A 97 7.78 9.45 6.48
C GLY A 97 8.03 10.09 7.85
N GLY A 98 8.65 11.28 7.91
CA GLY A 98 8.85 12.01 9.16
C GLY A 98 7.55 12.46 9.83
N SER A 99 6.58 13.00 9.09
CA SER A 99 5.28 13.42 9.64
C SER A 99 4.41 12.21 9.99
N LEU A 100 4.45 11.15 9.18
CA LEU A 100 3.67 9.93 9.43
C LEU A 100 4.13 9.23 10.71
N ARG A 101 5.44 9.13 10.97
CA ARG A 101 5.96 8.57 12.22
C ARG A 101 5.50 9.34 13.46
N LYS A 102 5.35 10.66 13.37
CA LYS A 102 4.78 11.46 14.48
C LYS A 102 3.33 11.08 14.76
N LEU A 103 2.52 10.83 13.74
CA LEU A 103 1.14 10.39 13.90
C LEU A 103 1.06 8.98 14.50
N VAL A 104 1.96 8.07 14.09
CA VAL A 104 2.07 6.73 14.69
C VAL A 104 2.37 6.86 16.20
N ALA A 105 3.37 7.65 16.57
CA ALA A 105 3.73 7.88 17.97
C ALA A 105 2.61 8.55 18.78
N ALA A 106 1.78 9.36 18.14
CA ALA A 106 0.58 9.96 18.73
C ALA A 106 -0.63 9.02 18.80
N GLY A 107 -0.50 7.75 18.37
CA GLY A 107 -1.59 6.77 18.35
C GLY A 107 -2.64 7.02 17.25
N GLN A 108 -2.37 7.92 16.30
CA GLN A 108 -3.32 8.35 15.27
C GLN A 108 -3.28 7.45 14.04
N GLN A 109 -3.41 6.14 14.24
CA GLN A 109 -3.14 5.13 13.20
C GLN A 109 -4.02 5.28 11.96
N ARG A 110 -5.30 5.65 12.12
CA ARG A 110 -6.18 5.88 10.96
C ARG A 110 -5.77 7.10 10.14
N ASP A 111 -5.20 8.12 10.77
CA ASP A 111 -4.72 9.31 10.06
C ASP A 111 -3.36 9.06 9.40
N VAL A 112 -2.53 8.16 9.97
CA VAL A 112 -1.35 7.61 9.27
C VAL A 112 -1.77 6.97 7.95
N ILE A 113 -2.84 6.15 7.95
CA ILE A 113 -3.32 5.52 6.71
C ILE A 113 -3.79 6.57 5.70
N LYS A 114 -4.62 7.53 6.11
CA LYS A 114 -5.12 8.58 5.20
C LYS A 114 -3.99 9.40 4.59
N GLN A 115 -3.10 9.95 5.41
CA GLN A 115 -2.00 10.80 4.94
C GLN A 115 -0.93 9.99 4.19
N GLY A 116 -0.74 8.72 4.57
CA GLY A 116 0.15 7.79 3.89
C GLY A 116 -0.29 7.51 2.46
N ILE A 117 -1.60 7.36 2.22
CA ILE A 117 -2.14 7.22 0.86
C ILE A 117 -1.77 8.43 -0.01
N ASP A 118 -1.89 9.64 0.51
CA ASP A 118 -1.50 10.86 -0.24
C ASP A 118 0.01 10.93 -0.50
N ALA A 119 0.84 10.40 0.41
CA ALA A 119 2.28 10.24 0.16
C ALA A 119 2.53 9.25 -0.99
N LEU A 120 1.86 8.10 -0.98
CA LEU A 120 2.02 7.05 -1.99
C LEU A 120 1.47 7.44 -3.37
N LYS A 121 0.44 8.28 -3.42
CA LYS A 121 -0.02 8.91 -4.67
C LYS A 121 1.07 9.77 -5.32
N GLY A 122 1.88 10.46 -4.51
CA GLY A 122 3.02 11.23 -4.97
C GLY A 122 4.25 10.38 -5.31
N ASN A 123 4.54 9.35 -4.51
CA ASN A 123 5.63 8.40 -4.73
C ASN A 123 5.27 7.00 -4.18
N PRO A 124 4.92 6.02 -5.02
CA PRO A 124 4.56 4.69 -4.55
C PRO A 124 5.73 3.83 -4.07
N TYR A 125 6.96 4.37 -4.11
CA TYR A 125 8.19 3.77 -3.58
C TYR A 125 8.73 4.52 -2.36
N ASP A 126 7.95 5.40 -1.72
CA ASP A 126 8.35 6.09 -0.49
C ASP A 126 8.46 5.07 0.67
N ALA A 127 9.62 4.44 0.80
CA ALA A 127 9.87 3.41 1.81
C ALA A 127 9.59 3.91 3.25
N PRO A 128 10.01 5.12 3.67
CA PRO A 128 9.61 5.65 4.97
C PRO A 128 8.09 5.76 5.19
N ALA A 129 7.31 6.15 4.16
CA ALA A 129 5.86 6.16 4.27
C ALA A 129 5.28 4.75 4.37
N LEU A 130 5.77 3.81 3.55
CA LEU A 130 5.36 2.40 3.59
C LEU A 130 5.63 1.78 4.97
N LEU A 131 6.80 2.04 5.57
CA LEU A 131 7.13 1.56 6.92
C LEU A 131 6.22 2.17 7.99
N ALA A 132 5.94 3.48 7.94
CA ALA A 132 5.04 4.11 8.90
C ALA A 132 3.60 3.54 8.81
N MET A 133 3.13 3.24 7.59
CA MET A 133 1.83 2.59 7.40
C MET A 133 1.84 1.12 7.86
N ALA A 134 2.94 0.40 7.66
CA ALA A 134 3.10 -0.95 8.19
C ALA A 134 3.04 -0.97 9.73
N ASP A 135 3.69 0.00 10.39
CA ASP A 135 3.67 0.16 11.84
C ASP A 135 2.25 0.43 12.34
N ALA A 136 1.54 1.37 11.69
CA ALA A 136 0.12 1.64 11.98
C ALA A 136 -0.76 0.39 11.84
N CYS A 137 -0.54 -0.45 10.82
CA CYS A 137 -1.24 -1.74 10.69
C CYS A 137 -0.88 -2.72 11.81
N GLY A 138 0.34 -2.69 12.34
CA GLY A 138 0.73 -3.46 13.53
C GLY A 138 -0.10 -3.08 14.75
N HIS A 139 -0.20 -1.78 15.05
CA HIS A 139 -1.05 -1.27 16.13
C HIS A 139 -2.54 -1.60 15.95
N LEU A 140 -3.02 -1.69 14.72
CA LEU A 140 -4.41 -2.01 14.39
C LEU A 140 -4.68 -3.52 14.26
N SER A 141 -3.67 -4.38 14.48
CA SER A 141 -3.78 -5.84 14.31
C SER A 141 -4.24 -6.26 12.89
N PHE A 142 -3.68 -5.62 11.86
CA PHE A 142 -3.93 -5.92 10.45
C PHE A 142 -2.71 -6.59 9.79
N PRO A 143 -2.43 -7.87 10.08
CA PRO A 143 -1.18 -8.53 9.68
C PRO A 143 -1.02 -8.66 8.17
N ASP A 144 -2.12 -8.91 7.43
CA ASP A 144 -2.04 -9.08 5.97
C ASP A 144 -1.73 -7.75 5.27
N THR A 145 -2.36 -6.65 5.68
CA THR A 145 -2.02 -5.32 5.16
C THR A 145 -0.60 -4.91 5.57
N ARG A 146 -0.20 -5.17 6.83
CA ARG A 146 1.17 -4.93 7.31
C ARG A 146 2.20 -5.65 6.42
N ARG A 147 1.97 -6.92 6.10
CA ARG A 147 2.81 -7.71 5.19
C ARG A 147 2.92 -7.06 3.82
N VAL A 148 1.80 -6.57 3.25
CA VAL A 148 1.81 -5.90 1.95
C VAL A 148 2.67 -4.64 2.01
N TYR A 149 2.50 -3.77 3.00
CA TYR A 149 3.34 -2.57 3.13
C TYR A 149 4.83 -2.89 3.28
N LEU A 150 5.18 -3.85 4.15
CA LEU A 150 6.57 -4.27 4.37
C LEU A 150 7.22 -4.85 3.11
N LYS A 151 6.51 -5.73 2.39
CA LYS A 151 6.98 -6.25 1.11
C LYS A 151 7.23 -5.11 0.11
N ASN A 152 6.31 -4.16 0.02
CA ASN A 152 6.44 -3.04 -0.91
C ASN A 152 7.59 -2.10 -0.52
N ALA A 153 7.88 -1.94 0.78
CA ALA A 153 9.03 -1.19 1.26
C ALA A 153 10.35 -1.90 0.91
N LEU A 154 10.40 -3.22 1.08
CA LEU A 154 11.55 -4.06 0.69
C LEU A 154 11.83 -4.00 -0.82
N ASP A 155 10.78 -4.10 -1.64
CA ASP A 155 10.91 -3.95 -3.09
C ASP A 155 11.45 -2.56 -3.48
N ALA A 156 11.08 -1.51 -2.73
CA ALA A 156 11.48 -0.13 -3.01
C ALA A 156 12.91 0.20 -2.55
N ALA A 157 13.34 -0.36 -1.42
CA ALA A 157 14.62 -0.06 -0.79
C ALA A 157 15.27 -1.35 -0.21
N PRO A 158 15.69 -2.30 -1.08
CA PRO A 158 16.14 -3.63 -0.63
C PRO A 158 17.44 -3.61 0.19
N ALA A 159 18.26 -2.57 0.04
CA ALA A 159 19.51 -2.39 0.79
C ALA A 159 19.34 -1.54 2.07
N ASP A 160 18.14 -1.06 2.36
CA ASP A 160 17.89 -0.23 3.54
C ASP A 160 17.84 -1.09 4.81
N ALA A 161 18.69 -0.78 5.79
CA ALA A 161 18.83 -1.57 7.01
C ALA A 161 17.58 -1.52 7.90
N GLU A 162 16.87 -0.39 7.94
CA GLU A 162 15.63 -0.24 8.70
C GLU A 162 14.52 -1.12 8.11
N VAL A 163 14.36 -1.08 6.79
CA VAL A 163 13.39 -1.91 6.06
C VAL A 163 13.66 -3.39 6.34
N ASN A 164 14.91 -3.82 6.19
CA ASN A 164 15.30 -5.21 6.44
C ASN A 164 15.03 -5.63 7.90
N ARG A 165 15.32 -4.75 8.88
CA ARG A 165 15.04 -5.03 10.30
C ARG A 165 13.55 -5.22 10.57
N GLN A 166 12.69 -4.34 10.05
CA GLN A 166 11.24 -4.45 10.26
C GLN A 166 10.63 -5.67 9.56
N CYS A 167 11.09 -5.99 8.34
CA CYS A 167 10.69 -7.21 7.64
C CYS A 167 11.10 -8.47 8.41
N ALA A 168 12.33 -8.52 8.92
CA ALA A 168 12.80 -9.65 9.72
C ALA A 168 12.00 -9.81 11.02
N ALA A 169 11.71 -8.71 11.73
CA ALA A 169 10.88 -8.74 12.93
C ALA A 169 9.48 -9.30 12.64
N PHE A 170 8.83 -8.83 11.56
CA PHE A 170 7.50 -9.32 11.18
C PHE A 170 7.47 -10.81 10.82
N LEU A 171 8.57 -11.38 10.31
CA LEU A 171 8.66 -12.80 9.97
C LEU A 171 8.99 -13.70 11.17
N ALA A 172 9.46 -13.12 12.27
CA ALA A 172 9.78 -13.83 13.50
C ALA A 172 8.60 -13.91 14.48
N ASP A 173 7.58 -13.06 14.28
CA ASP A 173 6.28 -13.08 14.98
C ASP A 173 5.37 -14.20 14.46
#